data_AF-D6WVF9-F1
#
_entry.id   AF-D6WVF9-F1
#
_cell.length_a   1.000
_cell.length_b   1.000
_cell.length_c   1.000
_cell.angle_alpha   90.00
_cell.angle_beta   90.00
_cell.angle_gamma   90.00
#
_symmetry.space_group_name_H-M   'P 1'
#
loop_
_entity.id
_entity.type
_entity.pdbx_description
1 polymer ?
#
loop_
_entity_poly.entity_id
_entity_poly.type
_entity_poly.pdbx_seq_one_letter_code
_entity_poly.pdbx_strand_id
1 'polypeptide(L)'
;MASRVASKTGSKPSMLRTPRSQTSAAKAKPPEQEKESKFELPALSVPFKPKTTTEAELKKMKQRMMRRHAPPGECIKGIKTVLQSLKKKEVTVQEFIGLVAPYTADSGAVLRSVMNDDLNSFRKLARKVYETITQDNSDVLLNQQLQLAEYYREKKALLHDKMMRQIEEIYMMAPNFDFDRYAAEKEKYLKELFPIPDELQVEPEEIEMMKRQAAYHRLQWLRSEGERLNEENNRLKTRLQQLKQMHKEEQRKMMEAELEAEAKKEALEAEQAAKVETLEQLNESLEKTIISKETTIREKTDQSALSAPHPSKVQKKKTKAAVRKKRPAWNEVAAYEMEVEAAEAAQVTEAAAEMEREQSFHYTPTRETRPQVVQYGRRGAARPKDTWGGFY
;
A
#
# COMPACT_ATOMS: atom_id res chain seq x y z
N MET A 1 -75.14 17.72 24.70
CA MET A 1 -75.40 19.12 25.13
C MET A 1 -74.06 19.70 25.59
N ALA A 2 -73.24 20.26 24.72
CA ALA A 2 -73.33 21.60 24.11
C ALA A 2 -73.21 22.75 25.12
N SER A 3 -72.00 23.33 25.25
CA SER A 3 -71.68 24.78 25.23
C SER A 3 -70.29 25.00 25.88
N ARG A 4 -69.21 25.19 25.11
CA ARG A 4 -68.64 26.48 24.65
C ARG A 4 -68.54 27.56 25.74
N VAL A 5 -67.31 27.86 26.16
CA VAL A 5 -66.76 29.23 26.21
C VAL A 5 -65.28 29.16 25.84
N ALA A 6 -64.91 29.96 24.84
CA ALA A 6 -63.54 30.17 24.38
C ALA A 6 -63.12 31.59 24.79
N SER A 7 -61.88 31.77 25.23
CA SER A 7 -61.24 33.09 25.35
C SER A 7 -59.88 33.06 24.65
N LYS A 8 -59.82 33.81 23.54
CA LYS A 8 -58.65 34.16 22.75
C LYS A 8 -57.92 35.36 23.38
N THR A 9 -56.63 35.23 23.61
CA THR A 9 -55.61 36.31 23.49
C THR A 9 -54.31 35.59 23.07
N GLY A 10 -53.56 35.93 22.02
CA GLY A 10 -53.44 37.19 21.30
C GLY A 10 -52.09 37.85 21.62
N SER A 11 -50.95 37.17 21.42
CA SER A 11 -49.62 37.79 21.57
C SER A 11 -48.76 37.52 20.34
N LYS A 12 -48.31 38.61 19.72
CA LYS A 12 -47.54 38.66 18.47
C LYS A 12 -46.03 38.46 18.74
N PRO A 13 -45.27 37.91 17.78
CA PRO A 13 -43.83 37.76 17.91
C PRO A 13 -43.12 39.13 17.81
N SER A 14 -42.28 39.41 18.81
CA SER A 14 -41.38 40.56 18.86
C SER A 14 -40.23 40.38 17.87
N MET A 15 -40.06 41.35 16.98
CA MET A 15 -38.93 41.44 16.05
C MET A 15 -37.69 41.93 16.79
N LEU A 16 -36.69 41.07 16.92
CA LEU A 16 -35.35 41.44 17.37
C LEU A 16 -34.58 42.11 16.22
N ARG A 17 -34.40 43.43 16.40
CA ARG A 17 -33.46 44.29 15.69
C ARG A 17 -32.04 43.77 15.85
N THR A 18 -31.36 43.58 14.73
CA THR A 18 -29.89 43.55 14.64
C THR A 18 -29.34 44.97 14.58
N PRO A 19 -28.19 45.28 15.24
CA PRO A 19 -27.54 46.56 15.07
C PRO A 19 -26.75 46.61 13.76
N ARG A 20 -27.08 47.64 12.99
CA ARG A 20 -26.38 48.16 11.82
C ARG A 20 -25.12 48.88 12.29
N SER A 21 -23.93 48.35 12.01
CA SER A 21 -22.69 49.15 11.98
C SER A 21 -22.25 49.32 10.52
N GLN A 22 -21.92 50.56 10.21
CA GLN A 22 -21.60 51.05 8.87
C GLN A 22 -20.09 50.99 8.64
N THR A 23 -19.73 50.47 7.46
CA THR A 23 -18.73 51.02 6.52
C THR A 23 -17.31 51.31 7.03
N SER A 24 -16.36 50.51 6.55
CA SER A 24 -15.23 51.06 5.79
C SER A 24 -15.02 50.22 4.52
N ALA A 25 -15.02 50.93 3.40
CA ALA A 25 -14.95 50.37 2.06
C ALA A 25 -13.50 49.99 1.73
N ALA A 26 -13.22 48.69 1.65
CA ALA A 26 -12.09 48.17 0.91
C ALA A 26 -12.62 47.55 -0.39
N LYS A 27 -12.19 48.11 -1.53
CA LYS A 27 -12.48 47.66 -2.89
C LYS A 27 -12.39 46.13 -3.02
N ALA A 28 -13.55 45.49 -3.19
CA ALA A 28 -13.65 44.11 -3.64
C ALA A 28 -13.15 44.03 -5.09
N LYS A 29 -12.06 43.27 -5.29
CA LYS A 29 -11.75 42.68 -6.60
C LYS A 29 -12.87 41.69 -6.97
N PRO A 30 -13.26 41.61 -8.25
CA PRO A 30 -14.28 40.65 -8.70
C PRO A 30 -13.83 39.21 -8.40
N PRO A 31 -14.77 38.27 -8.15
CA PRO A 31 -14.45 36.89 -7.88
C PRO A 31 -13.75 36.28 -9.09
N GLU A 32 -12.50 35.92 -8.90
CA GLU A 32 -11.71 35.16 -9.84
C GLU A 32 -12.37 33.79 -9.94
N GLN A 33 -13.01 33.53 -11.09
CA GLN A 33 -13.57 32.23 -11.43
C GLN A 33 -12.48 31.19 -11.20
N GLU A 34 -12.74 30.22 -10.32
CA GLU A 34 -11.92 29.03 -10.17
C GLU A 34 -11.86 28.32 -11.53
N LYS A 35 -10.80 28.63 -12.27
CA LYS A 35 -10.39 27.84 -13.42
C LYS A 35 -9.99 26.50 -12.84
N GLU A 36 -10.78 25.47 -13.16
CA GLU A 36 -10.38 24.09 -13.06
C GLU A 36 -8.96 23.96 -13.62
N SER A 37 -7.97 23.84 -12.74
CA SER A 37 -6.61 23.57 -13.14
C SER A 37 -6.57 22.13 -13.62
N LYS A 38 -6.92 21.92 -14.89
CA LYS A 38 -6.51 20.74 -15.63
C LYS A 38 -5.01 20.66 -15.49
N PHE A 39 -4.57 19.68 -14.72
CA PHE A 39 -3.17 19.30 -14.63
C PHE A 39 -2.79 18.70 -15.99
N GLU A 40 -2.44 19.55 -16.94
CA GLU A 40 -1.80 19.13 -18.17
C GLU A 40 -0.37 18.72 -17.82
N LEU A 41 -0.13 17.41 -17.85
CA LEU A 41 1.22 16.86 -17.83
C LEU A 41 2.05 17.60 -18.88
N PRO A 42 3.26 18.08 -18.56
CA PRO A 42 4.13 18.68 -19.55
C PRO A 42 4.29 17.67 -20.68
N ALA A 43 3.97 18.09 -21.91
CA ALA A 43 4.06 17.24 -23.08
C ALA A 43 5.48 16.66 -23.17
N LEU A 44 5.64 15.41 -22.73
CA LEU A 44 6.81 14.57 -22.91
C LEU A 44 6.92 14.12 -24.37
N SER A 45 6.52 14.96 -25.32
CA SER A 45 6.89 14.81 -26.71
C SER A 45 8.22 15.52 -26.91
N VAL A 46 9.31 14.89 -26.45
CA VAL A 46 10.61 15.14 -27.09
C VAL A 46 10.39 14.75 -28.56
N PRO A 47 10.51 15.67 -29.52
CA PRO A 47 10.34 15.32 -30.92
C PRO A 47 11.39 14.26 -31.26
N PHE A 48 10.95 13.00 -31.36
CA PHE A 48 11.73 11.93 -31.94
C PHE A 48 11.91 12.30 -33.41
N LYS A 49 12.97 13.05 -33.70
CA LYS A 49 13.52 13.09 -35.05
C LYS A 49 14.05 11.68 -35.28
N PRO A 50 13.44 10.86 -36.15
CA PRO A 50 14.07 9.61 -36.54
C PRO A 50 15.43 10.00 -37.12
N LYS A 51 16.51 9.70 -36.40
CA LYS A 51 17.85 9.76 -36.97
C LYS A 51 17.83 8.68 -38.04
N THR A 52 17.54 9.06 -39.28
CA THR A 52 17.86 8.26 -40.45
C THR A 52 19.37 8.15 -40.47
N THR A 53 19.88 7.15 -39.78
CA THR A 53 21.28 6.76 -39.77
C THR A 53 21.62 6.45 -41.21
N THR A 54 22.21 7.42 -41.90
CA THR A 54 22.66 7.24 -43.28
C THR A 54 23.64 6.06 -43.29
N GLU A 55 23.61 5.23 -44.34
CA GLU A 55 24.51 4.08 -44.51
C GLU A 55 25.99 4.45 -44.29
N ALA A 56 26.35 5.73 -44.49
CA ALA A 56 27.67 6.28 -44.24
C ALA A 56 28.05 6.31 -42.73
N GLU A 57 27.12 6.63 -41.84
CA GLU A 57 27.35 6.58 -40.38
C GLU A 57 27.40 5.15 -39.88
N LEU A 58 26.57 4.27 -40.45
CA LEU A 58 26.56 2.84 -40.12
C LEU A 58 27.85 2.14 -40.63
N LYS A 59 28.41 2.58 -41.76
CA LYS A 59 29.75 2.18 -42.23
C LYS A 59 30.86 2.72 -41.35
N LYS A 60 30.81 3.98 -40.90
CA LYS A 60 31.79 4.54 -39.95
C LYS A 60 31.76 3.84 -38.60
N MET A 61 30.57 3.45 -38.12
CA MET A 61 30.41 2.67 -36.89
C MET A 61 30.95 1.24 -37.08
N LYS A 62 30.64 0.56 -38.18
CA LYS A 62 31.23 -0.75 -38.53
C LYS A 62 32.74 -0.71 -38.74
N GLN A 63 33.28 0.38 -39.27
CA GLN A 63 34.72 0.56 -39.48
C GLN A 63 35.46 0.92 -38.19
N ARG A 64 34.78 1.56 -37.22
CA ARG A 64 35.27 1.68 -35.83
C ARG A 64 35.16 0.38 -35.03
N MET A 65 34.23 -0.51 -35.40
CA MET A 65 34.08 -1.85 -34.80
C MET A 65 34.96 -2.92 -35.46
N MET A 66 35.44 -2.71 -36.70
CA MET A 66 36.46 -3.55 -37.32
C MET A 66 37.83 -3.25 -36.70
N ARG A 67 38.11 -3.99 -35.64
CA ARG A 67 39.37 -4.03 -34.89
C ARG A 67 40.55 -4.30 -35.83
N ARG A 68 41.50 -3.37 -35.87
CA ARG A 68 42.75 -3.55 -36.63
C ARG A 68 43.79 -4.43 -35.94
N HIS A 69 43.68 -4.72 -34.64
CA HIS A 69 44.61 -5.61 -33.94
C HIS A 69 43.96 -6.32 -32.75
N ALA A 70 43.05 -7.26 -32.99
CA ALA A 70 42.62 -8.21 -31.96
C ALA A 70 43.20 -9.59 -32.29
N PRO A 71 44.12 -10.15 -31.49
CA PRO A 71 44.55 -11.53 -31.66
C PRO A 71 43.34 -12.46 -31.42
N PRO A 72 43.20 -13.53 -32.21
CA PRO A 72 42.07 -14.44 -32.12
C PRO A 72 42.24 -15.32 -30.86
N GLY A 73 41.44 -15.06 -29.84
CA GLY A 73 41.32 -15.93 -28.67
C GLY A 73 41.29 -15.17 -27.36
N GLU A 74 40.33 -15.54 -26.50
CA GLU A 74 40.33 -15.12 -25.11
C GLU A 74 41.60 -15.63 -24.43
N CYS A 75 42.32 -14.74 -23.75
CA CYS A 75 43.54 -15.14 -23.03
C CYS A 75 43.16 -15.73 -21.68
N ILE A 76 42.66 -16.97 -21.69
CA ILE A 76 42.21 -17.70 -20.49
C ILE A 76 43.31 -17.75 -19.41
N LYS A 77 44.58 -17.83 -19.83
CA LYS A 77 45.74 -17.80 -18.92
C LYS A 77 45.85 -16.46 -18.19
N GLY A 78 45.66 -15.33 -18.89
CA GLY A 78 45.69 -13.99 -18.30
C GLY A 78 44.57 -13.78 -17.28
N ILE A 79 43.35 -14.22 -17.61
CA ILE A 79 42.21 -14.18 -16.69
C ILE A 79 42.49 -15.01 -15.42
N LYS A 80 43.07 -16.22 -15.57
CA LYS A 80 43.46 -17.04 -14.41
C LYS A 80 44.51 -16.37 -13.52
N THR A 81 45.50 -15.69 -14.11
CA THR A 81 46.53 -14.96 -13.33
C THR A 81 45.90 -13.80 -12.56
N VAL A 82 44.97 -13.06 -13.16
CA VAL A 82 44.21 -11.99 -12.49
C VAL A 82 43.35 -12.57 -11.35
N LEU A 83 42.66 -13.68 -11.57
CA LEU A 83 41.88 -14.34 -10.51
C LEU A 83 42.74 -14.86 -9.36
N GLN A 84 43.93 -15.37 -9.65
CA GLN A 84 44.88 -15.82 -8.62
C GLN A 84 45.44 -14.65 -7.81
N SER A 85 45.70 -13.50 -8.42
CA SER A 85 46.21 -12.31 -7.71
C SER A 85 45.13 -11.64 -6.85
N LEU A 86 43.86 -11.83 -7.19
CA LEU A 86 42.70 -11.27 -6.48
C LEU A 86 42.17 -12.14 -5.33
N LYS A 87 42.58 -13.41 -5.23
CA LYS A 87 42.02 -14.39 -4.27
C LYS A 87 42.06 -13.98 -2.78
N LYS A 88 42.80 -12.93 -2.43
CA LYS A 88 42.94 -12.41 -1.05
C LYS A 88 42.81 -10.88 -0.96
N LYS A 89 42.32 -10.22 -2.01
CA LYS A 89 42.20 -8.77 -2.06
C LYS A 89 40.74 -8.40 -2.30
N GLU A 90 40.22 -7.51 -1.48
CA GLU A 90 38.95 -6.86 -1.74
C GLU A 90 39.17 -5.86 -2.87
N VAL A 91 38.51 -6.09 -4.00
CA VAL A 91 38.62 -5.25 -5.20
C VAL A 91 37.22 -4.92 -5.65
N THR A 92 36.99 -3.67 -6.03
CA THR A 92 35.67 -3.24 -6.49
C THR A 92 35.32 -3.91 -7.82
N VAL A 93 34.02 -4.07 -8.10
CA VAL A 93 33.55 -4.69 -9.36
C VAL A 93 34.08 -3.92 -10.58
N GLN A 94 34.21 -2.60 -10.47
CA GLN A 94 34.73 -1.73 -11.53
C GLN A 94 36.22 -1.97 -11.79
N GLU A 95 37.02 -2.09 -10.73
CA GLU A 95 38.45 -2.43 -10.83
C GLU A 95 38.65 -3.85 -11.36
N PHE A 96 37.83 -4.81 -10.90
CA PHE A 96 37.84 -6.18 -11.41
C PHE A 96 37.61 -6.23 -12.92
N ILE A 97 36.57 -5.55 -13.40
CA ILE A 97 36.26 -5.47 -14.84
C ILE A 97 37.39 -4.75 -15.59
N GLY A 98 37.99 -3.71 -15.01
CA GLY A 98 39.15 -3.02 -15.58
C GLY A 98 40.38 -3.93 -15.75
N LEU A 99 40.63 -4.82 -14.78
CA LEU A 99 41.73 -5.78 -14.82
C LEU A 99 41.49 -6.94 -15.81
N VAL A 100 40.23 -7.37 -15.98
CA VAL A 100 39.85 -8.48 -16.87
C VAL A 100 39.63 -8.03 -18.30
N ALA A 101 39.17 -6.80 -18.53
CA ALA A 101 38.82 -6.27 -19.85
C ALA A 101 39.91 -6.47 -20.92
N PRO A 102 41.23 -6.22 -20.67
CA PRO A 102 42.27 -6.42 -21.69
C PRO A 102 42.42 -7.88 -22.16
N TYR A 103 42.00 -8.86 -21.36
CA TYR A 103 42.14 -10.29 -21.65
C TYR A 103 40.90 -10.92 -22.29
N THR A 104 39.80 -10.18 -22.33
CA THR A 104 38.52 -10.63 -22.91
C THR A 104 38.41 -10.27 -24.37
N ALA A 105 37.75 -11.13 -25.15
CA ALA A 105 37.60 -10.92 -26.58
C ALA A 105 36.83 -9.64 -26.87
N ASP A 106 35.85 -9.23 -26.07
CA ASP A 106 35.01 -8.04 -26.26
C ASP A 106 35.55 -6.77 -25.56
N SER A 107 36.77 -6.84 -25.00
CA SER A 107 37.32 -5.79 -24.13
C SER A 107 36.44 -5.49 -22.90
N GLY A 108 35.72 -6.49 -22.39
CA GLY A 108 34.87 -6.40 -21.19
C GLY A 108 33.60 -5.59 -21.42
N ALA A 109 33.11 -5.50 -22.66
CA ALA A 109 31.87 -4.79 -22.98
C ALA A 109 30.65 -5.47 -22.35
N VAL A 110 30.56 -6.80 -22.44
CA VAL A 110 29.51 -7.63 -21.84
C VAL A 110 29.55 -7.52 -20.32
N LEU A 111 30.73 -7.64 -19.70
CA LEU A 111 30.88 -7.48 -18.25
C LEU A 111 30.44 -6.10 -17.77
N ARG A 112 30.75 -5.03 -18.53
CA ARG A 112 30.27 -3.68 -18.24
C ARG A 112 28.76 -3.54 -18.40
N SER A 113 28.16 -4.23 -19.37
CA SER A 113 26.70 -4.27 -19.54
C SER A 113 26.04 -4.92 -18.33
N VAL A 114 26.46 -6.13 -17.96
CA VAL A 114 25.91 -6.87 -16.80
C VAL A 114 26.07 -6.05 -15.52
N MET A 115 27.23 -5.44 -15.29
CA MET A 115 27.44 -4.55 -14.13
C MET A 115 26.46 -3.37 -14.14
N ASN A 116 26.23 -2.74 -15.29
CA ASN A 116 25.28 -1.63 -15.38
C ASN A 116 23.83 -2.10 -15.13
N ASP A 117 23.46 -3.27 -15.63
CA ASP A 117 22.13 -3.86 -15.43
C ASP A 117 21.90 -4.21 -13.94
N ASP A 118 22.91 -4.78 -13.26
CA ASP A 118 22.88 -5.06 -11.83
C ASP A 118 22.81 -3.77 -11.00
N LEU A 119 23.62 -2.76 -11.33
CA LEU A 119 23.58 -1.46 -10.66
C LEU A 119 22.22 -0.75 -10.85
N ASN A 120 21.63 -0.88 -12.03
CA ASN A 120 20.30 -0.33 -12.30
C ASN A 120 19.20 -1.09 -11.53
N SER A 121 19.30 -2.42 -11.47
CA SER A 121 18.39 -3.26 -10.69
C SER A 121 18.48 -2.95 -9.20
N PHE A 122 19.70 -2.81 -8.67
CA PHE A 122 19.94 -2.39 -7.29
C PHE A 122 19.38 -0.99 -7.01
N ARG A 123 19.59 -0.01 -7.91
CA ARG A 123 19.01 1.33 -7.77
C ARG A 123 17.49 1.30 -7.77
N LYS A 124 16.86 0.48 -8.62
CA LYS A 124 15.40 0.32 -8.63
C LYS A 124 14.90 -0.30 -7.33
N LEU A 125 15.57 -1.35 -6.85
CA LEU A 125 15.25 -2.00 -5.58
C LEU A 125 15.38 -1.01 -4.41
N ALA A 126 16.50 -0.28 -4.33
CA ALA A 126 16.73 0.70 -3.29
C ALA A 126 15.66 1.79 -3.31
N ARG A 127 15.31 2.34 -4.49
CA ARG A 127 14.22 3.32 -4.62
C ARG A 127 12.90 2.75 -4.13
N LYS A 128 12.54 1.54 -4.53
CA LYS A 128 11.30 0.87 -4.10
C LYS A 128 11.27 0.68 -2.58
N VAL A 129 12.36 0.19 -1.98
CA VAL A 129 12.46 0.01 -0.52
C VAL A 129 12.36 1.35 0.20
N TYR A 130 13.04 2.39 -0.27
CA TYR A 130 12.95 3.72 0.32
C TYR A 130 11.55 4.34 0.18
N GLU A 131 10.90 4.16 -0.97
CA GLU A 131 9.55 4.65 -1.23
C GLU A 131 8.54 3.94 -0.31
N THR A 132 8.61 2.61 -0.20
CA THR A 132 7.78 1.83 0.72
C THR A 132 8.00 2.26 2.17
N ILE A 133 9.25 2.35 2.65
CA ILE A 133 9.54 2.80 4.02
C ILE A 133 9.02 4.22 4.27
N THR A 134 9.17 5.12 3.30
CA THR A 134 8.71 6.52 3.43
C THR A 134 7.19 6.58 3.47
N GLN A 135 6.51 5.78 2.65
CA GLN A 135 5.06 5.65 2.66
C GLN A 135 4.56 5.08 3.99
N ASP A 136 5.11 3.95 4.45
CA ASP A 136 4.74 3.32 5.71
C ASP A 136 4.92 4.28 6.90
N ASN A 137 6.06 4.99 6.94
CA ASN A 137 6.30 6.00 7.98
C ASN A 137 5.31 7.16 7.89
N SER A 138 4.96 7.60 6.68
CA SER A 138 3.99 8.67 6.47
C SER A 138 2.59 8.26 6.93
N ASP A 139 2.18 7.02 6.65
CA ASP A 139 0.89 6.47 7.05
C ASP A 139 0.77 6.31 8.57
N VAL A 140 1.84 5.81 9.22
CA VAL A 140 1.90 5.72 10.68
C VAL A 140 1.80 7.11 11.33
N LEU A 141 2.55 8.09 10.82
CA LEU A 141 2.52 9.46 11.33
C LEU A 141 1.15 10.12 11.12
N LEU A 142 0.54 9.93 9.94
CA LEU A 142 -0.78 10.46 9.63
C LEU A 142 -1.85 9.87 10.56
N ASN A 143 -1.81 8.56 10.80
CA ASN A 143 -2.73 7.88 11.71
C ASN A 143 -2.56 8.38 13.15
N GLN A 144 -1.33 8.56 13.63
CA GLN A 144 -1.06 9.15 14.94
C GLN A 144 -1.60 10.57 15.05
N GLN A 145 -1.40 11.40 14.03
CA GLN A 145 -1.92 12.77 13.99
C GLN A 145 -3.44 12.79 14.02
N LEU A 146 -4.09 11.87 13.30
CA LEU A 146 -5.55 11.75 13.27
C LEU A 146 -6.10 11.35 14.65
N GLN A 147 -5.50 10.36 15.31
CA GLN A 147 -5.86 9.96 16.68
C GLN A 147 -5.69 11.10 17.68
N LEU A 148 -4.58 11.86 17.57
CA LEU A 148 -4.32 13.00 18.43
C LEU A 148 -5.38 14.11 18.22
N ALA A 149 -5.73 14.39 16.97
CA ALA A 149 -6.73 15.38 16.61
C ALA A 149 -8.13 14.98 17.12
N GLU A 150 -8.50 13.71 17.00
CA GLU A 150 -9.74 13.17 17.56
C GLU A 150 -9.77 13.30 19.08
N TYR A 151 -8.70 12.88 19.77
CA TYR A 151 -8.58 13.02 21.22
C TYR A 151 -8.78 14.47 21.69
N TYR A 152 -8.12 15.44 21.05
CA TYR A 152 -8.29 16.85 21.40
C TYR A 152 -9.69 17.38 21.07
N ARG A 153 -10.31 16.91 19.97
CA ARG A 153 -11.69 17.28 19.62
C ARG A 153 -12.67 16.79 20.68
N GLU A 154 -12.57 15.53 21.10
CA GLU A 154 -13.40 14.95 22.16
C GLU A 154 -13.19 15.66 23.50
N LYS A 155 -11.93 15.89 23.89
CA LYS A 155 -11.59 16.60 25.13
C LYS A 155 -12.11 18.03 25.13
N LYS A 156 -12.02 18.74 24.01
CA LYS A 156 -12.58 20.09 23.84
C LYS A 156 -14.10 20.07 23.98
N ALA A 157 -14.78 19.10 23.38
CA ALA A 157 -16.23 18.96 23.49
C ALA A 157 -16.67 18.72 24.95
N LEU A 158 -15.96 17.86 25.68
CA LEU A 158 -16.22 17.61 27.11
C LEU A 158 -16.01 18.86 27.97
N LEU A 159 -14.90 19.58 27.77
CA LEU A 159 -14.62 20.82 28.50
C LEU A 159 -15.65 21.91 28.19
N HIS A 160 -16.06 22.02 26.93
CA HIS A 160 -17.09 22.97 26.51
C HIS A 160 -18.45 22.64 27.16
N ASP A 161 -18.87 21.38 27.15
CA ASP A 161 -20.10 20.94 27.82
C ASP A 161 -20.05 21.23 29.34
N LYS A 162 -18.93 20.89 30.00
CA LYS A 162 -18.73 21.24 31.42
C LYS A 162 -18.81 22.74 31.67
N MET A 163 -18.17 23.55 30.83
CA MET A 163 -18.20 25.00 30.93
C MET A 163 -19.63 25.54 30.78
N MET A 164 -20.40 25.05 29.80
CA MET A 164 -21.78 25.48 29.60
C MET A 164 -22.67 25.13 30.81
N ARG A 165 -22.52 23.93 31.38
CA ARG A 165 -23.24 23.55 32.60
C ARG A 165 -22.88 24.44 33.79
N GLN A 166 -21.61 24.80 33.95
CA GLN A 166 -21.16 25.72 35.00
C GLN A 166 -21.71 27.13 34.80
N ILE A 167 -21.78 27.60 33.55
CA ILE A 167 -22.41 28.89 33.22
C ILE A 167 -23.89 28.85 33.59
N GLU A 168 -24.62 27.79 33.21
CA GLU A 168 -26.02 27.60 33.59
C GLU A 168 -26.20 27.55 35.12
N GLU A 169 -25.34 26.84 35.83
CA GLU A 169 -25.34 26.77 37.29
C GLU A 169 -25.14 28.15 37.93
N ILE A 170 -24.17 28.93 37.42
CA ILE A 170 -23.96 30.31 37.86
C ILE A 170 -25.21 31.15 37.59
N TYR A 171 -25.84 31.02 36.41
CA TYR A 171 -27.08 31.76 36.11
C TYR A 171 -28.25 31.36 37.01
N MET A 172 -28.33 30.10 37.43
CA MET A 172 -29.37 29.62 38.35
C MET A 172 -29.12 30.08 39.79
N MET A 173 -27.86 30.21 40.20
CA MET A 173 -27.49 30.73 41.53
C MET A 173 -27.44 32.25 41.58
N ALA A 174 -27.23 32.91 40.44
CA ALA A 174 -27.17 34.36 40.36
C ALA A 174 -28.55 34.95 40.69
N PRO A 175 -28.65 35.78 41.73
CA PRO A 175 -29.90 36.41 42.06
C PRO A 175 -30.31 37.39 40.95
N ASN A 176 -31.59 37.39 40.58
CA ASN A 176 -32.13 38.38 39.65
C ASN A 176 -32.12 39.76 40.33
N PHE A 177 -31.39 40.70 39.74
CA PHE A 177 -31.32 42.07 40.27
C PHE A 177 -32.59 42.84 39.91
N ASP A 178 -33.29 43.35 40.92
CA ASP A 178 -34.51 44.14 40.80
C ASP A 178 -34.18 45.61 41.05
N PHE A 179 -34.16 46.40 39.96
CA PHE A 179 -33.79 47.82 40.00
C PHE A 179 -34.78 48.67 40.79
N ASP A 180 -36.07 48.34 40.71
CA ASP A 180 -37.11 49.13 41.37
C ASP A 180 -37.05 48.92 42.89
N ARG A 181 -36.83 47.67 43.31
CA ARG A 181 -36.67 47.30 44.72
C ARG A 181 -35.37 47.83 45.32
N TYR A 182 -34.27 47.82 44.54
CA TYR A 182 -33.01 48.44 44.93
C TYR A 182 -33.11 49.95 45.12
N ALA A 183 -33.82 50.66 44.23
CA ALA A 183 -34.00 52.10 44.30
C ALA A 183 -34.81 52.52 45.54
N ALA A 184 -35.77 51.70 45.97
CA ALA A 184 -36.58 51.95 47.16
C ALA A 184 -35.87 51.59 48.48
N GLU A 185 -35.20 50.43 48.54
CA GLU A 185 -34.67 49.86 49.80
C GLU A 185 -33.22 49.37 49.68
N LYS A 186 -32.30 50.28 49.28
CA LYS A 186 -30.90 49.96 48.97
C LYS A 186 -30.19 49.09 50.02
N GLU A 187 -30.19 49.48 51.30
CA GLU A 187 -29.40 48.78 52.33
C GLU A 187 -29.97 47.42 52.72
N LYS A 188 -31.30 47.28 52.74
CA LYS A 188 -31.98 46.04 53.10
C LYS A 188 -31.90 45.02 51.95
N TYR A 189 -32.10 45.50 50.72
CA TYR A 189 -31.97 44.68 49.51
C TYR A 189 -30.56 44.11 49.34
N LEU A 190 -29.52 44.92 49.56
CA LEU A 190 -28.13 44.45 49.47
C LEU A 190 -27.76 43.43 50.57
N LYS A 191 -28.26 43.59 51.79
CA LYS A 191 -28.05 42.62 52.89
C LYS A 191 -28.77 41.29 52.64
N GLU A 192 -29.93 41.31 51.98
CA GLU A 192 -30.68 40.11 51.60
C GLU A 192 -30.00 39.38 50.42
N LEU A 193 -29.46 40.12 49.45
CA LEU A 193 -28.76 39.55 48.29
C LEU A 193 -27.36 39.02 48.63
N PHE A 194 -26.66 39.68 49.56
CA PHE A 194 -25.32 39.36 50.00
C PHE A 194 -25.26 39.33 51.54
N PRO A 195 -25.75 38.26 52.18
CA PRO A 195 -25.63 38.12 53.62
C PRO A 195 -24.14 38.11 53.98
N ILE A 196 -23.76 38.96 54.93
CA ILE A 196 -22.42 38.90 55.54
C ILE A 196 -22.41 37.57 56.31
N PRO A 197 -21.51 36.62 55.97
CA PRO A 197 -21.48 35.35 56.68
C PRO A 197 -21.14 35.61 58.13
N ASP A 198 -22.06 35.24 59.03
CA ASP A 198 -21.77 35.22 60.46
C ASP A 198 -20.58 34.27 60.70
N GLU A 199 -19.70 34.63 61.63
CA GLU A 199 -18.57 33.79 62.02
C GLU A 199 -19.11 32.46 62.58
N LEU A 200 -19.15 31.43 61.73
CA LEU A 200 -19.63 30.10 62.10
C LEU A 200 -18.75 29.55 63.23
N GLN A 201 -19.28 29.57 64.46
CA GLN A 201 -18.77 28.74 65.55
C GLN A 201 -19.24 27.31 65.30
N VAL A 202 -18.52 26.60 64.43
CA VAL A 202 -18.77 25.18 64.19
C VAL A 202 -18.35 24.40 65.43
N GLU A 203 -19.29 23.66 66.03
CA GLU A 203 -18.96 22.81 67.17
C GLU A 203 -17.97 21.70 66.76
N PRO A 204 -17.04 21.31 67.63
CA PRO A 204 -16.02 20.30 67.32
C PRO A 204 -16.61 18.95 66.90
N GLU A 205 -17.82 18.61 67.35
CA GLU A 205 -18.53 17.37 66.99
C GLU A 205 -19.02 17.38 65.52
N GLU A 206 -19.45 18.53 65.00
CA GLU A 206 -19.83 18.68 63.59
C GLU A 206 -18.63 18.54 62.66
N ILE A 207 -17.46 19.02 63.09
CA ILE A 207 -16.20 18.86 62.35
C ILE A 207 -15.82 17.38 62.25
N GLU A 208 -15.97 16.60 63.33
CA GLU A 208 -15.75 15.16 63.29
C GLU A 208 -16.75 14.43 62.39
N MET A 209 -18.03 14.81 62.44
CA MET A 209 -19.06 14.24 61.57
C MET A 209 -18.76 14.52 60.09
N MET A 210 -18.37 15.74 59.74
CA MET A 210 -17.93 16.09 58.37
C MET A 210 -16.71 15.28 57.94
N LYS A 211 -15.73 15.07 58.82
CA LYS A 211 -14.56 14.22 58.51
C LYS A 211 -14.97 12.77 58.25
N ARG A 212 -15.92 12.22 59.01
CA ARG A 212 -16.45 10.86 58.78
C ARG A 212 -17.18 10.76 57.45
N GLN A 213 -18.01 11.75 57.10
CA GLN A 213 -18.68 11.79 55.80
C GLN A 213 -17.67 11.90 54.64
N ALA A 214 -16.67 12.77 54.75
CA ALA A 214 -15.62 12.89 53.75
C ALA A 214 -14.82 11.58 53.56
N ALA A 215 -14.50 10.90 54.66
CA ALA A 215 -13.84 9.60 54.62
C ALA A 215 -14.71 8.53 53.95
N TYR A 216 -16.01 8.51 54.24
CA TYR A 216 -16.97 7.60 53.61
C TYR A 216 -17.09 7.84 52.10
N HIS A 217 -17.24 9.09 51.67
CA HIS A 217 -17.27 9.44 50.24
C HIS A 217 -15.97 9.04 49.53
N ARG A 218 -14.81 9.24 50.17
CA ARG A 218 -13.53 8.80 49.63
C ARG A 218 -13.46 7.28 49.49
N LEU A 219 -13.95 6.53 50.48
CA LEU A 219 -14.00 5.07 50.42
C LEU A 219 -14.91 4.59 49.29
N GLN A 220 -16.09 5.20 49.15
CA GLN A 220 -17.03 4.88 48.08
C GLN A 220 -16.43 5.18 46.69
N TRP A 221 -15.75 6.31 46.55
CA TRP A 221 -15.02 6.65 45.33
C TRP A 221 -13.96 5.61 45.00
N LEU A 222 -13.13 5.20 45.97
CA LEU A 222 -12.11 4.15 45.78
C LEU A 222 -12.73 2.81 45.35
N ARG A 223 -13.89 2.43 45.90
CA ARG A 223 -14.62 1.23 45.47
C ARG A 223 -15.08 1.34 44.02
N SER A 224 -15.71 2.45 43.65
CA SER A 224 -16.17 2.68 42.27
C SER A 224 -15.01 2.72 41.27
N GLU A 225 -13.86 3.28 41.66
CA GLU A 225 -12.67 3.32 40.82
C GLU A 225 -12.04 1.93 40.69
N GLY A 226 -12.05 1.12 41.75
CA GLY A 226 -11.64 -0.28 41.69
C GLY A 226 -12.52 -1.12 40.76
N GLU A 227 -13.83 -0.92 40.81
CA GLU A 227 -14.78 -1.56 39.88
C GLU A 227 -14.54 -1.13 38.43
N ARG A 228 -14.37 0.17 38.19
CA ARG A 228 -14.04 0.73 36.86
C ARG A 228 -12.77 0.10 36.27
N LEU A 229 -11.70 0.01 37.07
CA LEU A 229 -10.44 -0.60 36.64
C LEU A 229 -10.59 -2.10 36.38
N ASN A 230 -11.39 -2.80 37.18
CA ASN A 230 -11.66 -4.22 36.96
C ASN A 230 -12.46 -4.46 35.67
N GLU A 231 -13.46 -3.62 35.38
CA GLU A 231 -14.18 -3.65 34.10
C GLU A 231 -13.25 -3.39 32.91
N GLU A 232 -12.37 -2.39 33.01
CA GLU A 232 -11.38 -2.08 31.98
C GLU A 232 -10.43 -3.27 31.75
N ASN A 233 -9.95 -3.90 32.82
CA ASN A 233 -9.11 -5.09 32.76
C ASN A 233 -9.86 -6.27 32.10
N ASN A 234 -11.15 -6.46 32.42
CA ASN A 234 -11.98 -7.47 31.77
C ASN A 234 -12.17 -7.18 30.26
N ARG A 235 -12.41 -5.93 29.87
CA ARG A 235 -12.49 -5.53 28.45
C ARG A 235 -11.17 -5.81 27.72
N LEU A 236 -10.04 -5.50 28.35
CA LEU A 236 -8.71 -5.78 27.78
C LEU A 236 -8.46 -7.29 27.64
N LYS A 237 -8.87 -8.10 28.62
CA LYS A 237 -8.80 -9.57 28.53
C LYS A 237 -9.64 -10.11 27.37
N THR A 238 -10.87 -9.62 27.19
CA THR A 238 -11.71 -10.02 26.06
C THR A 238 -11.08 -9.60 24.73
N ARG A 239 -10.55 -8.39 24.62
CA ARG A 239 -9.84 -7.92 23.42
C ARG A 239 -8.60 -8.77 23.11
N LEU A 240 -7.83 -9.13 24.14
CA LEU A 240 -6.68 -10.03 23.99
C LEU A 240 -7.11 -11.41 23.48
N GLN A 241 -8.21 -11.95 23.99
CA GLN A 241 -8.76 -13.23 23.51
C GLN A 241 -9.20 -13.15 22.04
N GLN A 242 -9.86 -12.07 21.63
CA GLN A 242 -10.25 -11.82 20.24
C GLN A 242 -9.03 -11.75 19.32
N LEU A 243 -7.98 -11.00 19.71
CA LEU A 243 -6.74 -10.93 18.94
C LEU A 243 -6.06 -12.30 18.79
N LYS A 244 -6.04 -13.11 19.86
CA LYS A 244 -5.53 -14.49 19.79
C LYS A 244 -6.34 -15.37 18.83
N GLN A 245 -7.66 -15.20 18.78
CA GLN A 245 -8.51 -15.92 17.83
C GLN A 245 -8.21 -15.50 16.39
N MET A 246 -8.16 -14.20 16.10
CA MET A 246 -7.83 -13.71 14.75
C MET A 246 -6.46 -14.20 14.29
N HIS A 247 -5.44 -14.13 15.15
CA HIS A 247 -4.11 -14.63 14.82
C HIS A 247 -4.11 -16.14 14.52
N LYS A 248 -4.90 -16.92 15.26
CA LYS A 248 -5.03 -18.36 15.00
C LYS A 248 -5.74 -18.65 13.67
N GLU A 249 -6.75 -17.85 13.33
CA GLU A 249 -7.46 -17.95 12.04
C GLU A 249 -6.55 -17.54 10.87
N GLU A 250 -5.77 -16.48 11.02
CA GLU A 250 -4.77 -16.05 10.03
C GLU A 250 -3.72 -17.14 9.81
N GLN A 251 -3.18 -17.74 10.89
CA GLN A 251 -2.26 -18.87 10.78
C GLN A 251 -2.89 -20.07 10.07
N ARG A 252 -4.18 -20.35 10.33
CA ARG A 252 -4.88 -21.44 9.64
C ARG A 252 -5.05 -21.15 8.15
N LYS A 253 -5.43 -19.92 7.78
CA LYS A 253 -5.54 -19.48 6.38
C LYS A 253 -4.20 -19.55 5.65
N MET A 254 -3.11 -19.15 6.31
CA MET A 254 -1.77 -19.27 5.74
C MET A 254 -1.41 -20.73 5.47
N MET A 255 -1.69 -21.64 6.41
CA MET A 255 -1.46 -23.07 6.23
C MET A 255 -2.33 -23.67 5.11
N GLU A 256 -3.60 -23.29 5.01
CA GLU A 256 -4.49 -23.71 3.91
C GLU A 256 -3.96 -23.23 2.55
N ALA A 257 -3.50 -21.97 2.47
CA ALA A 257 -2.90 -21.41 1.26
C ALA A 257 -1.57 -22.09 0.87
N GLU A 258 -0.73 -22.46 1.85
CA GLU A 258 0.48 -23.24 1.62
C GLU A 258 0.17 -24.63 1.05
N LEU A 259 -0.82 -25.33 1.61
CA LEU A 259 -1.26 -26.63 1.10
C LEU A 259 -1.83 -26.53 -0.34
N GLU A 260 -2.60 -25.48 -0.64
CA GLU A 260 -3.09 -25.23 -2.00
C GLU A 260 -1.95 -24.93 -2.99
N ALA A 261 -0.94 -24.18 -2.56
CA ALA A 261 0.24 -23.89 -3.36
C ALA A 261 1.09 -25.15 -3.61
N GLU A 262 1.25 -26.01 -2.60
CA GLU A 262 1.91 -27.31 -2.74
C GLU A 262 1.15 -28.23 -3.70
N ALA A 263 -0.17 -28.33 -3.58
CA ALA A 263 -0.99 -29.13 -4.49
C ALA A 263 -0.90 -28.63 -5.95
N LYS A 264 -0.89 -27.30 -6.17
CA LYS A 264 -0.68 -26.71 -7.49
C LYS A 264 0.71 -27.02 -8.04
N LYS A 265 1.73 -26.97 -7.18
CA LYS A 265 3.11 -27.32 -7.55
C LYS A 265 3.21 -28.79 -7.97
N GLU A 266 2.64 -29.71 -7.20
CA GLU A 266 2.59 -31.15 -7.55
C GLU A 266 1.87 -31.40 -8.88
N ALA A 267 0.75 -30.70 -9.14
CA ALA A 267 0.03 -30.81 -10.40
C ALA A 267 0.86 -30.33 -11.60
N LEU A 268 1.57 -29.21 -11.45
CA LEU A 268 2.47 -28.69 -12.49
C LEU A 268 3.68 -29.60 -12.72
N GLU A 269 4.25 -30.19 -11.66
CA GLU A 269 5.33 -31.17 -11.77
C GLU A 269 4.87 -32.44 -12.50
N ALA A 270 3.64 -32.92 -12.24
CA ALA A 270 3.05 -34.05 -12.96
C ALA A 270 2.79 -33.74 -14.45
N GLU A 271 2.29 -32.54 -14.76
CA GLU A 271 2.10 -32.10 -16.15
C GLU A 271 3.45 -31.97 -16.88
N GLN A 272 4.47 -31.44 -16.21
CA GLN A 272 5.82 -31.35 -16.75
C GLN A 272 6.39 -32.74 -17.04
N ALA A 273 6.25 -33.69 -16.12
CA ALA A 273 6.69 -35.06 -16.31
C ALA A 273 6.00 -35.73 -17.51
N ALA A 274 4.68 -35.56 -17.66
CA ALA A 274 3.93 -36.07 -18.80
C ALA A 274 4.43 -35.46 -20.13
N LYS A 275 4.68 -34.15 -20.17
CA LYS A 275 5.23 -33.49 -21.36
C LYS A 275 6.63 -33.99 -21.71
N VAL A 276 7.50 -34.22 -20.72
CA VAL A 276 8.82 -34.81 -20.94
C VAL A 276 8.69 -36.20 -21.56
N GLU A 277 7.82 -37.05 -21.02
CA GLU A 277 7.56 -38.39 -21.59
C GLU A 277 7.06 -38.31 -23.04
N THR A 278 6.14 -37.40 -23.36
CA THR A 278 5.68 -37.22 -24.75
C THR A 278 6.81 -36.76 -25.68
N LEU A 279 7.71 -35.89 -25.21
CA LEU A 279 8.86 -35.44 -26.00
C LEU A 279 9.88 -36.58 -26.21
N GLU A 280 10.10 -37.43 -25.21
CA GLU A 280 10.94 -38.62 -25.35
C GLU A 280 10.36 -39.59 -26.37
N GLN A 281 9.06 -39.91 -26.30
CA GLN A 281 8.39 -40.75 -27.29
C GLN A 281 8.48 -40.17 -28.71
N LEU A 282 8.31 -38.85 -28.86
CA LEU A 282 8.38 -38.16 -30.14
C LEU A 282 9.82 -38.17 -30.69
N ASN A 283 10.82 -37.95 -29.84
CA ASN A 283 12.24 -38.09 -30.19
C ASN A 283 12.57 -39.52 -30.63
N GLU A 284 12.15 -40.55 -29.89
CA GLU A 284 12.34 -41.94 -30.30
C GLU A 284 11.70 -42.24 -31.67
N SER A 285 10.50 -41.70 -31.92
CA SER A 285 9.81 -41.87 -33.21
C SER A 285 10.56 -41.18 -34.35
N LEU A 286 11.11 -40.00 -34.10
CA LEU A 286 11.94 -39.25 -35.05
C LEU A 286 13.24 -39.98 -35.33
N GLU A 287 13.93 -40.48 -34.30
CA GLU A 287 15.15 -41.27 -34.44
C GLU A 287 14.90 -42.53 -35.28
N LYS A 288 13.82 -43.28 -35.01
CA LYS A 288 13.41 -44.44 -35.83
C LYS A 288 13.13 -44.03 -37.29
N THR A 289 12.51 -42.88 -37.51
CA THR A 289 12.23 -42.35 -38.85
C THR A 289 13.51 -41.89 -39.57
N ILE A 290 14.46 -41.30 -38.85
CA ILE A 290 15.76 -40.88 -39.39
C ILE A 290 16.57 -42.10 -39.77
N ILE A 291 16.68 -43.10 -38.87
CA ILE A 291 17.42 -44.34 -39.11
C ILE A 291 16.85 -45.07 -40.34
N SER A 292 15.53 -45.21 -40.45
CA SER A 292 14.89 -45.87 -41.62
C SER A 292 15.06 -45.09 -42.93
N LYS A 293 15.04 -43.75 -42.90
CA LYS A 293 15.39 -42.93 -44.08
C LYS A 293 16.86 -43.06 -44.44
N GLU A 294 17.75 -43.12 -43.46
CA GLU A 294 19.19 -43.26 -43.70
C GLU A 294 19.52 -44.64 -44.29
N THR A 295 18.92 -45.72 -43.80
CA THR A 295 19.11 -47.07 -44.36
C THR A 295 18.61 -47.16 -45.79
N THR A 296 17.41 -46.62 -46.09
CA THR A 296 16.89 -46.59 -47.46
C THR A 296 17.73 -45.72 -48.39
N ILE A 297 18.31 -44.62 -47.91
CA ILE A 297 19.29 -43.83 -48.68
C ILE A 297 20.55 -44.66 -48.95
N ARG A 298 21.11 -45.32 -47.92
CA ARG A 298 22.31 -46.18 -48.06
C ARG A 298 22.10 -47.29 -49.07
N GLU A 299 20.99 -48.03 -48.98
CA GLU A 299 20.60 -49.07 -49.94
C GLU A 299 20.49 -48.53 -51.36
N LYS A 300 19.87 -47.35 -51.56
CA LYS A 300 19.80 -46.70 -52.88
C LYS A 300 21.18 -46.28 -53.39
N THR A 301 22.05 -45.75 -52.53
CA THR A 301 23.43 -45.41 -52.92
C THR A 301 24.24 -46.66 -53.26
N ASP A 302 24.13 -47.74 -52.48
CA ASP A 302 24.85 -48.99 -52.74
C ASP A 302 24.34 -49.68 -54.02
N GLN A 303 23.02 -49.69 -54.25
CA GLN A 303 22.44 -50.14 -55.53
C GLN A 303 22.89 -49.27 -56.71
N SER A 304 22.99 -47.95 -56.54
CA SER A 304 23.48 -47.05 -57.59
C SER A 304 24.98 -47.24 -57.86
N ALA A 305 25.78 -47.54 -56.83
CA ALA A 305 27.22 -47.82 -56.95
C ALA A 305 27.51 -49.14 -57.68
N LEU A 306 26.59 -50.11 -57.61
CA LEU A 306 26.66 -51.37 -58.36
C LEU A 306 26.22 -51.24 -59.84
N SER A 307 25.74 -50.07 -60.28
CA SER A 307 25.25 -49.84 -61.65
C SER A 307 26.08 -48.85 -62.49
N ALA A 308 27.17 -48.29 -61.96
CA ALA A 308 27.96 -47.30 -62.67
C ALA A 308 28.99 -47.95 -63.65
N PRO A 309 28.95 -47.64 -64.96
CA PRO A 309 30.02 -47.95 -65.90
C PRO A 309 31.20 -46.98 -65.74
N HIS A 310 32.40 -47.46 -66.06
CA HIS A 310 33.67 -46.72 -66.09
C HIS A 310 33.58 -45.28 -66.64
N PRO A 311 34.24 -44.29 -65.99
CA PRO A 311 34.45 -42.98 -66.60
C PRO A 311 35.70 -42.96 -67.48
N SER A 312 35.48 -42.66 -68.76
CA SER A 312 36.49 -42.32 -69.75
C SER A 312 36.98 -40.87 -69.57
N LYS A 313 38.24 -40.66 -69.94
CA LYS A 313 38.99 -39.40 -69.92
C LYS A 313 38.25 -38.28 -70.67
N VAL A 314 37.97 -37.13 -70.01
CA VAL A 314 37.68 -35.86 -70.70
C VAL A 314 38.32 -34.67 -69.97
N GLN A 315 38.69 -33.69 -70.79
CA GLN A 315 39.70 -32.66 -70.65
C GLN A 315 39.40 -31.50 -69.68
N LYS A 316 40.51 -30.86 -69.29
CA LYS A 316 40.62 -29.52 -68.70
C LYS A 316 39.85 -28.45 -69.48
N LYS A 317 38.93 -27.73 -68.83
CA LYS A 317 38.61 -26.33 -69.19
C LYS A 317 38.42 -25.49 -67.92
N LYS A 318 39.19 -24.41 -67.86
CA LYS A 318 39.09 -23.31 -66.89
C LYS A 318 37.83 -22.49 -67.21
N THR A 319 36.93 -22.28 -66.26
CA THR A 319 36.08 -21.09 -66.23
C THR A 319 35.70 -20.70 -64.80
N LYS A 320 35.83 -19.40 -64.56
CA LYS A 320 35.50 -18.63 -63.38
C LYS A 320 33.97 -18.59 -63.17
N ALA A 321 33.52 -18.69 -61.92
CA ALA A 321 32.56 -17.77 -61.26
C ALA A 321 31.99 -18.45 -60.00
N ALA A 322 32.31 -17.87 -58.85
CA ALA A 322 31.72 -18.26 -57.57
C ALA A 322 30.23 -17.85 -57.52
N VAL A 323 29.34 -18.78 -57.84
CA VAL A 323 27.90 -18.62 -57.59
C VAL A 323 27.66 -18.83 -56.10
N ARG A 324 27.42 -17.71 -55.40
CA ARG A 324 26.90 -17.70 -54.03
C ARG A 324 25.63 -18.53 -53.98
N LYS A 325 25.66 -19.69 -53.31
CA LYS A 325 24.45 -20.40 -52.88
C LYS A 325 23.65 -19.42 -52.02
N LYS A 326 22.57 -18.86 -52.58
CA LYS A 326 21.60 -18.10 -51.80
C LYS A 326 21.13 -19.04 -50.69
N ARG A 327 21.28 -18.61 -49.44
CA ARG A 327 20.61 -19.25 -48.30
C ARG A 327 19.13 -19.43 -48.68
N PRO A 328 18.50 -20.57 -48.35
CA PRO A 328 17.05 -20.69 -48.53
C PRO A 328 16.40 -19.46 -47.92
N ALA A 329 15.50 -18.83 -48.66
CA ALA A 329 14.76 -17.69 -48.15
C ALA A 329 14.15 -18.14 -46.82
N TRP A 330 14.40 -17.38 -45.76
CA TRP A 330 13.78 -17.61 -44.47
C TRP A 330 12.30 -17.78 -44.72
N ASN A 331 11.75 -18.93 -44.34
CA ASN A 331 10.38 -19.31 -44.71
C ASN A 331 9.46 -18.24 -44.13
N GLU A 332 8.92 -17.36 -44.97
CA GLU A 332 8.13 -16.19 -44.53
C GLU A 332 6.93 -16.65 -43.69
N VAL A 333 6.43 -17.85 -43.96
CA VAL A 333 5.40 -18.54 -43.17
C VAL A 333 5.87 -18.80 -41.73
N ALA A 334 7.09 -19.29 -41.52
CA ALA A 334 7.62 -19.57 -40.18
C ALA A 334 7.94 -18.29 -39.42
N ALA A 335 8.34 -17.21 -40.10
CA ALA A 335 8.51 -15.90 -39.48
C ALA A 335 7.16 -15.30 -39.05
N TYR A 336 6.12 -15.45 -39.88
CA TYR A 336 4.77 -15.01 -39.59
C TYR A 336 4.14 -15.79 -38.44
N GLU A 337 4.30 -17.12 -38.41
CA GLU A 337 3.81 -17.97 -37.31
C GLU A 337 4.46 -17.60 -35.97
N MET A 338 5.77 -17.34 -35.94
CA MET A 338 6.43 -16.86 -34.72
C MET A 338 6.00 -15.45 -34.29
N GLU A 339 5.69 -14.56 -35.23
CA GLU A 339 5.15 -13.23 -34.90
C GLU A 339 3.72 -13.31 -34.34
N VAL A 340 2.88 -14.19 -34.88
CA VAL A 340 1.53 -14.42 -34.38
C VAL A 340 1.56 -15.05 -32.99
N GLU A 341 2.40 -16.06 -32.77
CA GLU A 341 2.55 -16.72 -31.46
C GLU A 341 3.12 -15.76 -30.41
N ALA A 342 4.07 -14.89 -30.79
CA ALA A 342 4.59 -13.85 -29.89
C ALA A 342 3.54 -12.77 -29.57
N ALA A 343 2.67 -12.43 -30.52
CA ALA A 343 1.58 -11.47 -30.30
C ALA A 343 0.48 -12.05 -29.39
N GLU A 344 0.12 -13.32 -29.56
CA GLU A 344 -0.82 -14.02 -28.67
C GLU A 344 -0.25 -14.16 -27.26
N ALA A 345 1.03 -14.54 -27.11
CA ALA A 345 1.68 -14.60 -25.81
C ALA A 345 1.70 -13.22 -25.10
N ALA A 346 1.94 -12.13 -25.85
CA ALA A 346 1.88 -10.78 -25.30
C ALA A 346 0.47 -10.42 -24.82
N GLN A 347 -0.58 -10.75 -25.58
CA GLN A 347 -1.97 -10.51 -25.18
C GLN A 347 -2.36 -11.30 -23.92
N VAL A 348 -1.91 -12.55 -23.78
CA VAL A 348 -2.16 -13.35 -22.58
C VAL A 348 -1.47 -12.74 -21.36
N THR A 349 -0.24 -12.25 -21.50
CA THR A 349 0.46 -11.58 -20.38
C THR A 349 -0.18 -10.25 -19.99
N GLU A 350 -0.70 -9.48 -20.95
CA GLU A 350 -1.39 -8.22 -20.69
C GLU A 350 -2.75 -8.46 -20.00
N ALA A 351 -3.52 -9.45 -20.46
CA ALA A 351 -4.77 -9.86 -19.83
C ALA A 351 -4.55 -10.38 -18.39
N ALA A 352 -3.47 -11.12 -18.13
CA ALA A 352 -3.12 -11.55 -16.78
C ALA A 352 -2.77 -10.37 -15.87
N ALA A 353 -2.04 -9.38 -16.37
CA ALA A 353 -1.71 -8.16 -15.63
C ALA A 353 -2.94 -7.26 -15.37
N GLU A 354 -3.91 -7.23 -16.29
CA GLU A 354 -5.19 -6.54 -16.09
C GLU A 354 -6.04 -7.22 -15.01
N MET A 355 -6.11 -8.55 -15.03
CA MET A 355 -6.84 -9.32 -14.01
C MET A 355 -6.25 -9.12 -12.60
N GLU A 356 -4.92 -9.00 -12.48
CA GLU A 356 -4.23 -8.68 -11.22
C GLU A 356 -4.51 -7.24 -10.76
N ARG A 357 -4.64 -6.29 -11.71
CA ARG A 357 -5.10 -4.92 -11.39
C ARG A 357 -6.54 -4.88 -10.91
N GLU A 358 -7.45 -5.61 -11.55
CA GLU A 358 -8.85 -5.67 -11.12
C GLU A 358 -9.01 -6.33 -9.74
N GLN A 359 -8.24 -7.39 -9.46
CA GLN A 359 -8.23 -8.02 -8.13
C GLN A 359 -7.66 -7.10 -7.04
N SER A 360 -6.63 -6.31 -7.35
CA SER A 360 -6.09 -5.34 -6.39
C SER A 360 -6.99 -4.12 -6.18
N PHE A 361 -7.83 -3.75 -7.15
CA PHE A 361 -8.79 -2.66 -7.01
C PHE A 361 -10.03 -3.04 -6.18
N HIS A 362 -10.40 -4.31 -6.13
CA HIS A 362 -11.56 -4.77 -5.35
C HIS A 362 -11.26 -5.10 -3.88
N TYR A 363 -10.00 -5.07 -3.46
CA TYR A 363 -9.64 -5.17 -2.04
C TYR A 363 -9.57 -3.77 -1.38
N THR A 364 -10.66 -3.01 -1.44
CA THR A 364 -10.90 -2.02 -0.39
C THR A 364 -11.36 -2.80 0.84
N PRO A 365 -10.65 -2.76 1.98
CA PRO A 365 -11.15 -3.39 3.20
C PRO A 365 -12.51 -2.75 3.49
N THR A 366 -13.57 -3.53 3.33
CA THR A 366 -14.93 -3.12 3.68
C THR A 366 -14.87 -2.69 5.13
N ARG A 367 -14.92 -1.37 5.33
CA ARG A 367 -14.97 -0.72 6.62
C ARG A 367 -16.24 -1.22 7.29
N GLU A 368 -16.10 -2.27 8.11
CA GLU A 368 -17.17 -2.77 8.96
C GLU A 368 -17.69 -1.59 9.76
N THR A 369 -18.87 -1.14 9.37
CA THR A 369 -19.66 -0.18 10.10
C THR A 369 -20.06 -0.86 11.39
N ARG A 370 -19.27 -0.62 12.44
CA ARG A 370 -19.62 -0.93 13.82
C ARG A 370 -21.07 -0.49 14.06
N PRO A 371 -22.02 -1.39 14.38
CA PRO A 371 -23.32 -0.95 14.83
C PRO A 371 -23.11 -0.22 16.16
N GLN A 372 -23.42 1.08 16.18
CA GLN A 372 -23.58 1.82 17.43
C GLN A 372 -24.74 1.18 18.19
N VAL A 373 -24.42 0.35 19.18
CA VAL A 373 -25.38 -0.09 20.18
C VAL A 373 -25.66 1.11 21.07
N VAL A 374 -26.73 1.83 20.74
CA VAL A 374 -27.35 2.81 21.63
C VAL A 374 -27.90 2.04 22.83
N GLN A 375 -27.14 2.00 23.92
CA GLN A 375 -27.63 1.47 25.20
C GLN A 375 -28.64 2.46 25.79
N TYR A 376 -29.92 2.17 25.57
CA TYR A 376 -31.00 2.73 26.40
C TYR A 376 -30.83 2.22 27.84
N GLY A 377 -30.42 3.12 28.74
CA GLY A 377 -30.38 2.85 30.16
C GLY A 377 -31.77 2.51 30.69
N ARG A 378 -32.01 1.23 30.98
CA ARG A 378 -33.15 0.79 31.79
C ARG A 378 -32.92 1.27 33.23
N ARG A 379 -33.67 2.29 33.64
CA ARG A 379 -33.93 2.59 35.06
C ARG A 379 -34.67 1.39 35.65
N GLY A 380 -33.96 0.54 36.39
CA GLY A 380 -34.52 -0.50 37.26
C GLY A 380 -34.76 0.06 38.65
N ALA A 381 -36.02 0.02 39.06
CA ALA A 381 -36.54 0.56 40.31
C ALA A 381 -35.84 0.03 41.57
N ALA A 382 -35.59 0.95 42.50
CA ALA A 382 -35.34 0.64 43.89
C ALA A 382 -36.54 -0.12 44.48
N ARG A 383 -36.27 -1.22 45.20
CA ARG A 383 -37.14 -1.72 46.27
C ARG A 383 -36.38 -1.59 47.59
N PRO A 384 -36.98 -0.99 48.63
CA PRO A 384 -36.47 -1.12 49.98
C PRO A 384 -36.90 -2.49 50.53
N LYS A 385 -35.98 -3.21 51.16
CA LYS A 385 -36.33 -4.28 52.09
C LYS A 385 -35.87 -3.87 53.48
N ASP A 386 -36.90 -3.64 54.29
CA ASP A 386 -36.92 -3.67 55.73
C ASP A 386 -36.00 -4.74 56.31
N THR A 387 -35.14 -4.34 57.25
CA THR A 387 -34.85 -5.11 58.46
C THR A 387 -34.50 -4.13 59.58
N TRP A 388 -35.54 -3.72 60.31
CA TRP A 388 -35.46 -3.47 61.73
C TRP A 388 -35.18 -4.79 62.46
N GLY A 389 -34.40 -4.76 63.53
CA GLY A 389 -34.48 -5.77 64.57
C GLY A 389 -33.15 -6.09 65.26
N GLY A 390 -33.01 -5.61 66.49
CA GLY A 390 -32.20 -6.31 67.50
C GLY A 390 -31.19 -5.46 68.25
N PHE A 391 -31.68 -4.57 69.12
CA PHE A 391 -30.99 -4.29 70.37
C PHE A 391 -30.96 -5.58 71.21
N TYR A 392 -29.77 -5.98 71.64
CA TYR A 392 -29.45 -6.42 72.99
C TYR A 392 -27.98 -6.10 73.26
#